data_AF-A0A842R4U5-F1
#
_entry.id   AF-A0A842R4U5-F1
#
_cell.length_a   1.000
_cell.length_b   1.000
_cell.length_c   1.000
_cell.angle_alpha   90.00
_cell.angle_beta   90.00
_cell.angle_gamma   90.00
#
_symmetry.space_group_name_H-M   'P 1'
#
loop_
_entity.id
_entity.type
_entity.pdbx_description
1 polymer ?
#
loop_
_entity_poly.entity_id
_entity_poly.type
_entity_poly.pdbx_seq_one_letter_code
_entity_poly.pdbx_strand_id
1 'polypeptide(L)'
;MACCWESCFGARDETAAWCGNVDPLILDFPHRGFRYHFSNRWVAMMKTGSRKDSRGKKIVAIAWMGLMVSMLSVSIMDMITPCTVTCFREQQLIKEARERILEVRRGTSVLDFGPGNASKMVYLRQVSHDFKFGCNAFFYNRIYNDDWSYNETLNQEYSTHFSKMFNYATLPFYMKVYNEFNPDLENWQQTLENMTDWVKSFNATPKGHPLIWQIPNQVPDQVEYHPNASYREEWTLQHLGTVLLNHTGIDTWDLLNEMTHVKNLLLGDTAVETWEKALDKARAVRPDATFIANEYETIQPGDAATSGTDATSFYEFVETVVAHGYAPDVLGFQGHEWISGWIPLQDVIDTFDSFGRFKIPCQVSE
;
A
#
# COMPACT_ATOMS: atom_id res chain seq x y z
N MET A 1 -5.05 17.37 15.09
CA MET A 1 -4.40 18.54 14.44
C MET A 1 -4.90 18.60 13.01
N ALA A 2 -5.53 19.71 12.64
CA ALA A 2 -6.15 19.93 11.33
C ALA A 2 -5.28 20.83 10.44
N CYS A 3 -5.63 20.84 9.13
CA CYS A 3 -5.18 21.73 8.05
C CYS A 3 -3.86 21.40 7.33
N CYS A 4 -3.94 20.96 6.07
CA CYS A 4 -3.94 21.86 4.89
C CYS A 4 -4.05 21.03 3.59
N TRP A 5 -5.16 21.19 2.88
CA TRP A 5 -5.34 20.78 1.48
C TRP A 5 -5.87 22.01 0.74
N GLU A 6 -5.13 22.49 -0.26
CA GLU A 6 -5.64 23.48 -1.21
C GLU A 6 -5.21 23.14 -2.63
N SER A 7 -6.24 22.88 -3.45
CA SER A 7 -6.46 23.33 -4.82
C SER A 7 -5.48 22.93 -5.93
N CYS A 8 -6.00 22.19 -6.91
CA CYS A 8 -5.95 22.55 -8.33
C CYS A 8 -6.89 21.64 -9.16
N PHE A 9 -8.15 22.03 -9.32
CA PHE A 9 -8.97 21.57 -10.46
C PHE A 9 -9.65 22.79 -11.10
N GLY A 10 -9.29 23.03 -12.37
CA GLY A 10 -10.02 23.92 -13.27
C GLY A 10 -10.74 23.06 -14.31
N ALA A 11 -12.05 23.26 -14.41
CA ALA A 11 -12.98 22.58 -15.29
C ALA A 11 -12.61 22.65 -16.78
N ARG A 12 -12.94 21.59 -17.53
CA ARG A 12 -13.45 21.66 -18.92
C ARG A 12 -14.40 20.50 -19.22
N ASP A 13 -15.58 20.87 -19.67
CA ASP A 13 -16.58 20.03 -20.33
C ASP A 13 -16.21 19.71 -21.79
N GLU A 14 -16.97 18.74 -22.33
CA GLU A 14 -17.28 18.43 -23.75
C GLU A 14 -16.52 17.30 -24.46
N THR A 15 -17.26 16.19 -24.60
CA THR A 15 -17.41 15.30 -25.79
C THR A 15 -16.32 15.29 -26.86
N ALA A 16 -15.64 14.14 -27.01
CA ALA A 16 -15.15 13.65 -28.30
C ALA A 16 -14.96 12.12 -28.28
N ALA A 17 -15.71 11.42 -29.12
CA ALA A 17 -15.39 10.06 -29.52
C ALA A 17 -14.24 10.12 -30.54
N TRP A 18 -13.17 9.34 -30.37
CA TRP A 18 -12.23 9.04 -31.45
C TRP A 18 -11.51 7.71 -31.24
N CYS A 19 -11.63 6.83 -32.23
CA CYS A 19 -10.79 5.67 -32.46
C CYS A 19 -9.45 6.11 -33.08
N GLY A 20 -8.37 5.39 -32.78
CA GLY A 20 -7.19 5.31 -33.65
C GLY A 20 -5.89 5.82 -33.02
N ASN A 21 -4.91 4.91 -32.96
CA ASN A 21 -3.46 5.10 -32.90
C ASN A 21 -2.91 6.14 -31.89
N VAL A 22 -2.32 5.60 -30.82
CA VAL A 22 -1.55 6.37 -29.84
C VAL A 22 -0.15 6.62 -30.41
N ASP A 23 0.08 7.81 -30.97
CA ASP A 23 1.43 8.38 -31.05
C ASP A 23 1.86 8.84 -29.64
N PRO A 24 3.15 8.71 -29.26
CA PRO A 24 3.59 9.02 -27.91
C PRO A 24 3.45 10.53 -27.62
N LEU A 25 2.70 10.84 -26.57
CA LEU A 25 2.63 12.16 -25.94
C LEU A 25 4.06 12.60 -25.56
N ILE A 26 4.58 13.62 -26.24
CA ILE A 26 5.73 14.38 -25.75
C ILE A 26 5.19 15.29 -24.65
N LEU A 27 5.43 14.91 -23.39
CA LEU A 27 5.16 15.75 -22.23
C LEU A 27 6.26 16.81 -22.14
N ASP A 28 5.89 18.04 -22.47
CA ASP A 28 6.74 19.23 -22.32
C ASP A 28 6.70 19.67 -20.84
N PHE A 29 7.80 19.43 -20.12
CA PHE A 29 7.92 19.86 -18.71
C PHE A 29 8.45 21.31 -18.67
N PRO A 30 7.72 22.27 -18.05
CA PRO A 30 8.27 23.60 -17.85
C PRO A 30 9.43 23.53 -16.84
N HIS A 31 10.65 23.76 -17.33
CA HIS A 31 11.87 23.83 -16.53
C HIS A 31 11.71 24.81 -15.34
N ARG A 32 11.56 24.28 -14.12
CA ARG A 32 11.95 25.01 -12.91
C ARG A 32 13.47 25.05 -12.87
N GLY A 33 14.04 26.22 -13.14
CA GLY A 33 15.48 26.42 -13.16
C GLY A 33 16.12 26.17 -11.79
N PHE A 34 16.91 25.10 -11.68
CA PHE A 34 17.92 24.95 -10.63
C PHE A 34 19.04 25.97 -10.88
N ARG A 35 19.09 27.03 -10.05
CA ARG A 35 20.25 27.93 -10.02
C ARG A 35 21.37 27.27 -9.22
N TYR A 36 22.40 26.78 -9.89
CA TYR A 36 23.67 26.46 -9.23
C TYR A 36 24.38 27.77 -8.86
N HIS A 37 24.57 28.03 -7.56
CA HIS A 37 25.49 29.06 -7.09
C HIS A 37 26.94 28.53 -7.19
N PHE A 38 27.57 28.76 -8.33
CA PHE A 38 29.04 28.70 -8.40
C PHE A 38 29.60 29.87 -7.60
N SER A 39 30.35 29.58 -6.54
CA SER A 39 31.00 30.63 -5.75
C SER A 39 31.95 31.46 -6.62
N ASN A 40 31.95 32.78 -6.42
CA ASN A 40 32.73 33.77 -7.17
C ASN A 40 34.27 33.59 -7.10
N ARG A 41 34.78 32.55 -6.43
CA ARG A 41 36.22 32.24 -6.38
C ARG A 41 36.75 31.60 -7.66
N TRP A 42 35.94 30.87 -8.44
CA TRP A 42 36.42 30.20 -9.66
C TRP A 42 36.58 31.15 -10.85
N VAL A 43 35.72 32.15 -10.99
CA VAL A 43 35.83 33.19 -12.04
C VAL A 43 37.08 34.06 -11.84
N ALA A 44 37.56 34.21 -10.60
CA ALA A 44 38.79 34.94 -10.29
C ALA A 44 40.08 34.18 -10.70
N MET A 45 40.09 32.84 -10.68
CA MET A 45 41.24 32.05 -11.16
C MET A 45 41.39 32.08 -12.69
N MET A 46 40.30 32.19 -13.46
CA MET A 46 40.39 32.29 -14.92
C MET A 46 40.95 33.63 -15.43
N LYS A 47 40.98 34.67 -14.59
CA LYS A 47 41.55 35.99 -14.96
C LYS A 47 43.06 36.11 -14.74
N THR A 48 43.72 35.10 -14.17
CA THR A 48 45.16 35.16 -13.85
C THR A 48 45.90 33.93 -14.38
N GLY A 49 45.97 33.79 -15.70
CA GLY A 49 46.60 32.60 -16.31
C GLY A 49 47.00 32.72 -17.77
N SER A 50 47.42 33.90 -18.26
CA SER A 50 48.11 33.98 -19.56
C SER A 50 49.57 34.37 -19.36
N ARG A 51 50.47 33.39 -19.35
CA ARG A 51 51.88 33.61 -19.70
C ARG A 51 52.10 33.11 -21.12
N LYS A 52 52.65 33.98 -21.97
CA LYS A 52 53.18 33.64 -23.29
C LYS A 52 54.57 33.04 -23.09
N ASP A 53 54.90 32.00 -23.84
CA ASP A 53 56.30 31.57 -23.95
C ASP A 53 57.12 32.60 -24.75
N SER A 54 58.44 32.43 -24.84
CA SER A 54 59.35 33.34 -25.56
C SER A 54 59.11 33.43 -27.08
N ARG A 55 58.09 32.74 -27.61
CA ARG A 55 57.63 32.81 -29.01
C ARG A 55 56.15 33.17 -29.16
N GLY A 56 55.48 33.58 -28.07
CA GLY A 56 54.17 34.21 -28.12
C GLY A 56 52.96 33.29 -28.25
N LYS A 57 53.10 31.96 -28.12
CA LYS A 57 51.94 31.03 -28.21
C LYS A 57 51.28 30.79 -26.85
N LYS A 58 49.94 30.84 -26.81
CA LYS A 58 49.12 30.52 -25.63
C LYS A 58 49.06 29.00 -25.46
N ILE A 59 49.82 28.44 -24.51
CA ILE A 59 49.87 26.98 -24.30
C ILE A 59 48.98 26.51 -23.12
N VAL A 60 48.54 27.41 -22.23
CA VAL A 60 47.90 27.00 -20.96
C VAL A 60 46.37 26.85 -21.03
N ALA A 61 45.69 27.41 -22.03
CA ALA A 61 44.22 27.38 -22.08
C ALA A 61 43.62 26.04 -22.58
N ILE A 62 44.34 25.31 -23.44
CA ILE A 62 43.80 24.12 -24.12
C ILE A 62 43.76 22.90 -23.19
N ALA A 63 44.77 22.73 -22.33
CA ALA A 63 44.82 21.61 -21.38
C ALA A 63 43.71 21.70 -20.32
N TRP A 64 43.41 22.91 -19.82
CA TRP A 64 42.35 23.13 -18.84
C TRP A 64 40.95 23.02 -19.44
N MET A 65 40.75 23.44 -20.70
CA MET A 65 39.49 23.20 -21.42
C MET A 65 39.25 21.71 -21.66
N GLY A 66 40.28 20.94 -22.05
CA GLY A 66 40.17 19.49 -22.20
C GLY A 66 39.81 18.79 -20.89
N LEU A 67 40.44 19.19 -19.78
CA LEU A 67 40.15 18.65 -18.45
C LEU A 67 38.74 19.02 -17.96
N MET A 68 38.30 20.27 -18.15
CA MET A 68 36.93 20.69 -17.81
C MET A 68 35.87 20.01 -18.66
N VAL A 69 36.08 19.88 -19.98
CA VAL A 69 35.16 19.15 -20.87
C VAL A 69 35.11 17.67 -20.47
N SER A 70 36.25 17.05 -20.12
CA SER A 70 36.28 15.67 -19.65
C SER A 70 35.57 15.48 -18.30
N MET A 71 35.73 16.40 -17.35
CA MET A 71 35.04 16.36 -16.07
C MET A 71 33.54 16.62 -16.23
N LEU A 72 33.14 17.58 -17.07
CA LEU A 72 31.73 17.82 -17.40
C LEU A 72 31.11 16.63 -18.14
N SER A 73 31.82 15.99 -19.08
CA SER A 73 31.31 14.82 -19.79
C SER A 73 31.20 13.59 -18.88
N VAL A 74 32.14 13.40 -17.95
CA VAL A 74 32.06 12.33 -16.95
C VAL A 74 30.92 12.60 -15.98
N SER A 75 30.75 13.83 -15.47
CA SER A 75 29.63 14.16 -14.60
C SER A 75 28.27 14.07 -15.29
N ILE A 76 28.17 14.40 -16.58
CA ILE A 76 26.94 14.25 -17.37
C ILE A 76 26.68 12.76 -17.68
N MET A 77 27.70 11.97 -18.03
CA MET A 77 27.56 10.51 -18.19
C MET A 77 27.20 9.83 -16.86
N ASP A 78 27.82 10.21 -15.75
CA ASP A 78 27.52 9.68 -14.41
C ASP A 78 26.11 10.05 -13.93
N MET A 79 25.51 11.11 -14.48
CA MET A 79 24.12 11.49 -14.17
C MET A 79 23.10 10.86 -15.13
N ILE A 80 23.45 10.64 -16.40
CA ILE A 80 22.57 10.06 -17.43
C ILE A 80 22.57 8.52 -17.37
N THR A 81 23.70 7.89 -17.03
CA THR A 81 23.85 6.43 -17.06
C THR A 81 23.01 5.72 -15.97
N PRO A 82 22.98 6.18 -14.70
CA PRO A 82 22.14 5.54 -13.68
C PRO A 82 20.65 5.64 -14.03
N CYS A 83 20.21 6.81 -14.51
CA CYS A 83 18.80 7.09 -14.81
C CYS A 83 18.28 6.31 -16.03
N THR A 84 19.15 6.07 -17.03
CA THR A 84 18.80 5.25 -18.21
C THR A 84 18.83 3.76 -17.92
N VAL A 85 19.76 3.29 -17.09
CA VAL A 85 19.87 1.88 -16.69
C VAL A 85 18.71 1.46 -15.78
N THR A 86 18.32 2.28 -14.80
CA THR A 86 17.17 1.99 -13.93
C THR A 86 15.86 1.92 -14.72
N CYS A 87 15.62 2.90 -15.60
CA CYS A 87 14.45 2.91 -16.48
C CYS A 87 14.39 1.68 -17.40
N PHE A 88 15.53 1.25 -17.96
CA PHE A 88 15.60 0.03 -18.78
C PHE A 88 15.30 -1.24 -17.96
N ARG A 89 15.85 -1.35 -16.75
CA ARG A 89 15.62 -2.49 -15.86
C ARG A 89 14.14 -2.61 -15.48
N GLU A 90 13.49 -1.51 -15.15
CA GLU A 90 12.06 -1.53 -14.80
C GLU A 90 11.16 -1.90 -15.98
N GLN A 91 11.45 -1.36 -17.17
CA GLN A 91 10.73 -1.77 -18.38
C GLN A 91 10.89 -3.27 -18.63
N GLN A 92 12.07 -3.82 -18.38
CA GLN A 92 12.32 -5.25 -18.43
C GLN A 92 11.50 -6.01 -17.38
N LEU A 93 11.49 -5.57 -16.11
CA LEU A 93 10.69 -6.19 -15.05
C LEU A 93 9.18 -6.18 -15.35
N ILE A 94 8.65 -5.08 -15.91
CA ILE A 94 7.25 -5.00 -16.34
C ILE A 94 6.98 -5.97 -17.49
N LYS A 95 7.92 -6.10 -18.44
CA LYS A 95 7.81 -7.07 -19.54
C LYS A 95 7.82 -8.51 -19.02
N GLU A 96 8.76 -8.85 -18.15
CA GLU A 96 8.86 -10.16 -17.50
C GLU A 96 7.60 -10.48 -16.68
N ALA A 97 7.04 -9.50 -15.97
CA ALA A 97 5.77 -9.66 -15.25
C ALA A 97 4.61 -10.00 -16.22
N ARG A 98 4.53 -9.33 -17.38
CA ARG A 98 3.53 -9.64 -18.41
C ARG A 98 3.69 -11.03 -19.01
N GLU A 99 4.92 -11.46 -19.24
CA GLU A 99 5.23 -12.80 -19.75
C GLU A 99 4.82 -13.87 -18.71
N ARG A 100 5.19 -13.68 -17.44
CA ARG A 100 4.82 -14.60 -16.34
C ARG A 100 3.31 -14.75 -16.15
N ILE A 101 2.49 -13.72 -16.43
CA ILE A 101 1.01 -13.86 -16.36
C ILE A 101 0.52 -15.05 -17.20
N LEU A 102 1.11 -15.27 -18.37
CA LEU A 102 0.74 -16.38 -19.25
C LEU A 102 1.06 -17.74 -18.65
N GLU A 103 2.12 -17.81 -17.86
CA GLU A 103 2.67 -19.05 -17.31
C GLU A 103 2.08 -19.42 -15.95
N VAL A 104 1.90 -18.42 -15.07
CA VAL A 104 1.57 -18.67 -13.66
C VAL A 104 0.22 -18.10 -13.23
N ARG A 105 -0.45 -17.29 -14.07
CA ARG A 105 -1.76 -16.67 -13.75
C ARG A 105 -2.86 -16.96 -14.77
N ARG A 106 -2.63 -17.82 -15.76
CA ARG A 106 -3.65 -18.28 -16.70
C ARG A 106 -3.85 -19.79 -16.59
N GLY A 107 -5.09 -20.21 -16.85
CA GLY A 107 -5.48 -21.60 -16.99
C GLY A 107 -6.33 -21.79 -18.25
N THR A 108 -6.60 -23.04 -18.61
CA THR A 108 -7.50 -23.37 -19.71
C THR A 108 -8.86 -23.74 -19.14
N SER A 109 -9.92 -23.12 -19.68
CA SER A 109 -11.32 -23.46 -19.38
C SER A 109 -12.01 -23.83 -20.69
N VAL A 110 -12.79 -24.91 -20.67
CA VAL A 110 -13.58 -25.36 -21.83
C VAL A 110 -15.05 -25.09 -21.54
N LEU A 111 -15.72 -24.40 -22.46
CA LEU A 111 -17.16 -24.16 -22.40
C LEU A 111 -17.82 -24.94 -23.53
N ASP A 112 -18.65 -25.93 -23.16
CA ASP A 112 -19.44 -26.71 -24.10
C ASP A 112 -20.86 -26.14 -24.18
N PHE A 113 -21.22 -25.65 -25.37
CA PHE A 113 -22.55 -25.10 -25.64
C PHE A 113 -23.49 -26.13 -26.28
N GLY A 114 -23.04 -27.36 -26.50
CA GLY A 114 -23.82 -28.44 -27.09
C GLY A 114 -24.08 -28.28 -28.59
N PRO A 115 -24.40 -29.38 -29.29
CA PRO A 115 -24.57 -29.40 -30.76
C PRO A 115 -25.73 -28.53 -31.26
N GLY A 116 -26.77 -28.30 -30.45
CA GLY A 116 -27.93 -27.46 -30.80
C GLY A 116 -27.62 -25.95 -30.86
N ASN A 117 -26.43 -25.54 -30.42
CA ASN A 117 -25.93 -24.17 -30.54
C ASN A 117 -24.81 -24.04 -31.58
N ALA A 118 -24.59 -25.07 -32.39
CA ALA A 118 -23.67 -25.00 -33.53
C ALA A 118 -23.99 -23.77 -34.40
N SER A 119 -22.94 -23.03 -34.76
CA SER A 119 -23.02 -21.82 -35.60
C SER A 119 -23.77 -20.61 -35.01
N LYS A 120 -24.12 -20.62 -33.71
CA LYS A 120 -24.66 -19.42 -33.04
C LYS A 120 -23.54 -18.52 -32.53
N MET A 121 -23.77 -17.21 -32.58
CA MET A 121 -22.92 -16.22 -31.92
C MET A 121 -23.12 -16.32 -30.40
N VAL A 122 -22.01 -16.44 -29.67
CA VAL A 122 -22.00 -16.45 -28.20
C VAL A 122 -21.31 -15.19 -27.71
N TYR A 123 -21.91 -14.52 -26.74
CA TYR A 123 -21.32 -13.39 -26.03
C TYR A 123 -20.91 -13.83 -24.64
N LEU A 124 -19.62 -13.66 -24.32
CA LEU A 124 -19.08 -13.94 -23.00
C LEU A 124 -18.71 -12.62 -22.32
N ARG A 125 -19.17 -12.45 -21.08
CA ARG A 125 -18.84 -11.30 -20.24
C ARG A 125 -18.43 -11.81 -18.86
N GLN A 126 -17.22 -11.44 -18.43
CA GLN A 126 -16.80 -11.64 -17.05
C GLN A 126 -17.59 -10.68 -16.14
N VAL A 127 -18.25 -11.22 -15.12
CA VAL A 127 -19.09 -10.45 -14.19
C VAL A 127 -18.40 -10.18 -12.85
N SER A 128 -17.39 -10.98 -12.51
CA SER A 128 -16.58 -10.84 -11.30
C SER A 128 -15.23 -11.56 -11.48
N HIS A 129 -14.33 -11.38 -10.52
CA HIS A 129 -13.06 -12.11 -10.42
C HIS A 129 -12.75 -12.46 -8.96
N ASP A 130 -12.02 -13.54 -8.74
CA ASP A 130 -11.65 -13.99 -7.39
C ASP A 130 -10.57 -13.11 -6.75
N PHE A 131 -9.73 -12.45 -7.59
CA PHE A 131 -8.75 -11.48 -7.11
C PHE A 131 -9.47 -10.37 -6.33
N LYS A 132 -9.04 -10.08 -5.11
CA LYS A 132 -9.66 -9.04 -4.29
C LYS A 132 -9.08 -7.69 -4.69
N PHE A 133 -9.92 -6.87 -5.32
CA PHE A 133 -9.60 -5.49 -5.65
C PHE A 133 -10.53 -4.59 -4.84
N GLY A 134 -9.95 -3.85 -3.90
CA GLY A 134 -10.72 -3.19 -2.85
C GLY A 134 -10.23 -1.81 -2.46
N CYS A 135 -11.02 -1.19 -1.59
CA CYS A 135 -10.77 0.11 -0.99
C CYS A 135 -11.36 0.11 0.43
N ASN A 136 -10.94 1.05 1.28
CA ASN A 136 -11.61 1.27 2.55
C ASN A 136 -13.02 1.88 2.31
N ALA A 137 -14.00 1.37 3.03
CA ALA A 137 -15.41 1.78 2.94
C ALA A 137 -15.79 2.85 3.98
N PHE A 138 -14.80 3.57 4.53
CA PHE A 138 -14.96 4.35 5.77
C PHE A 138 -15.92 5.54 5.63
N PHE A 139 -16.16 5.98 4.39
CA PHE A 139 -17.02 7.08 4.03
C PHE A 139 -18.45 6.69 3.63
N TYR A 140 -18.79 5.39 3.65
CA TYR A 140 -20.16 4.96 3.38
C TYR A 140 -21.16 5.63 4.32
N ASN A 141 -22.11 6.39 3.77
CA ASN A 141 -23.09 7.22 4.49
C ASN A 141 -22.48 8.18 5.54
N ARG A 142 -21.26 8.66 5.31
CA ARG A 142 -20.52 9.51 6.26
C ARG A 142 -19.86 10.72 5.60
N ILE A 143 -20.34 11.11 4.42
CA ILE A 143 -19.92 12.36 3.77
C ILE A 143 -20.88 13.50 4.18
N TYR A 144 -20.31 14.59 4.68
CA TYR A 144 -21.03 15.77 5.15
C TYR A 144 -20.55 17.02 4.40
N ASN A 145 -21.40 18.03 4.32
CA ASN A 145 -21.03 19.37 3.84
C ASN A 145 -20.16 20.11 4.86
N ASP A 146 -19.59 21.25 4.47
CA ASP A 146 -18.79 22.11 5.36
C ASP A 146 -19.57 22.60 6.59
N ASP A 147 -20.90 22.67 6.50
CA ASP A 147 -21.81 23.01 7.60
C ASP A 147 -22.25 21.81 8.44
N TRP A 148 -21.63 20.64 8.24
CA TRP A 148 -21.93 19.35 8.87
C TRP A 148 -23.32 18.75 8.54
N SER A 149 -24.05 19.32 7.58
CA SER A 149 -25.26 18.67 7.07
C SER A 149 -24.92 17.42 6.25
N TYR A 150 -25.76 16.39 6.34
CA TYR A 150 -25.59 15.14 5.58
C TYR A 150 -25.64 15.41 4.07
N ASN A 151 -24.60 14.99 3.33
CA ASN A 151 -24.52 15.19 1.89
C ASN A 151 -25.05 13.97 1.14
N GLU A 152 -26.38 13.90 0.93
CA GLU A 152 -27.03 12.77 0.24
C GLU A 152 -26.42 12.49 -1.14
N THR A 153 -26.19 13.53 -1.96
CA THR A 153 -25.67 13.39 -3.32
C THR A 153 -24.29 12.73 -3.33
N LEU A 154 -23.34 13.23 -2.54
CA LEU A 154 -21.99 12.66 -2.50
C LEU A 154 -21.97 11.24 -1.92
N ASN A 155 -22.81 10.94 -0.93
CA ASN A 155 -22.92 9.57 -0.39
C ASN A 155 -23.48 8.59 -1.44
N GLN A 156 -24.47 9.01 -2.25
CA GLN A 156 -24.99 8.21 -3.36
C GLN A 156 -23.96 8.01 -4.47
N GLU A 157 -23.21 9.05 -4.83
CA GLU A 157 -22.12 8.98 -5.81
C GLU A 157 -21.01 8.05 -5.34
N TYR A 158 -20.55 8.22 -4.09
CA TYR A 158 -19.57 7.33 -3.46
C TYR A 158 -20.02 5.87 -3.54
N SER A 159 -21.26 5.59 -3.10
CA SER A 159 -21.79 4.22 -3.09
C SER A 159 -21.90 3.62 -4.51
N THR A 160 -22.30 4.44 -5.48
CA THR A 160 -22.44 4.03 -6.89
C THR A 160 -21.08 3.74 -7.53
N HIS A 161 -20.06 4.56 -7.27
CA HIS A 161 -18.74 4.35 -7.83
C HIS A 161 -18.02 3.19 -7.15
N PHE A 162 -18.12 3.09 -5.81
CA PHE A 162 -17.50 2.02 -5.05
C PHE A 162 -17.98 0.64 -5.51
N SER A 163 -19.30 0.44 -5.58
CA SER A 163 -19.90 -0.84 -5.99
C SER A 163 -19.62 -1.24 -7.43
N LYS A 164 -19.26 -0.29 -8.31
CA LYS A 164 -18.87 -0.57 -9.70
C LYS A 164 -17.40 -0.93 -9.86
N MET A 165 -16.54 -0.50 -8.93
CA MET A 165 -15.09 -0.64 -9.04
C MET A 165 -14.53 -1.79 -8.20
N PHE A 166 -15.10 -2.04 -7.02
CA PHE A 166 -14.50 -2.90 -6.00
C PHE A 166 -15.34 -4.14 -5.71
N ASN A 167 -14.66 -5.26 -5.44
CA ASN A 167 -15.25 -6.52 -4.96
C ASN A 167 -14.76 -6.89 -3.54
N TYR A 168 -14.04 -5.98 -2.89
CA TYR A 168 -13.47 -6.13 -1.56
C TYR A 168 -13.50 -4.80 -0.82
N ALA A 169 -13.83 -4.80 0.48
CA ALA A 169 -13.97 -3.54 1.23
C ALA A 169 -13.44 -3.66 2.66
N THR A 170 -12.55 -2.75 3.05
CA THR A 170 -12.03 -2.67 4.43
C THR A 170 -12.97 -1.83 5.30
N LEU A 171 -13.37 -2.37 6.46
CA LEU A 171 -14.28 -1.76 7.43
C LEU A 171 -13.53 -1.36 8.72
N PRO A 172 -13.84 -0.21 9.35
CA PRO A 172 -13.04 0.39 10.43
C PRO A 172 -13.42 -0.12 11.83
N PHE A 173 -12.90 -1.28 12.20
CA PHE A 173 -13.11 -1.96 13.48
C PHE A 173 -12.17 -1.50 14.62
N TYR A 174 -11.53 -0.34 14.48
CA TYR A 174 -10.57 0.19 15.45
C TYR A 174 -11.01 0.04 16.90
N MET A 175 -10.19 -0.66 17.69
CA MET A 175 -10.52 -1.15 19.02
C MET A 175 -11.01 -0.04 19.96
N LYS A 176 -10.35 1.13 19.99
CA LYS A 176 -10.83 2.26 20.79
C LYS A 176 -12.23 2.72 20.40
N VAL A 177 -12.43 3.03 19.11
CA VAL A 177 -13.71 3.52 18.57
C VAL A 177 -14.84 2.51 18.76
N TYR A 178 -14.54 1.21 18.65
CA TYR A 178 -15.52 0.15 18.84
C TYR A 178 -16.07 0.06 20.27
N ASN A 179 -15.23 0.34 21.28
CA ASN A 179 -15.56 0.12 22.68
C ASN A 179 -15.88 1.41 23.45
N GLU A 180 -15.36 2.55 23.02
CA GLU A 180 -15.63 3.83 23.68
C GLU A 180 -16.86 4.48 23.06
N PHE A 181 -17.93 4.54 23.85
CA PHE A 181 -19.14 5.23 23.48
C PHE A 181 -18.86 6.71 23.30
N ASN A 182 -19.08 7.22 22.08
CA ASN A 182 -19.19 8.64 21.84
C ASN A 182 -20.68 9.01 21.75
N PRO A 183 -21.23 9.78 22.71
CA PRO A 183 -22.64 10.19 22.69
C PRO A 183 -23.04 10.99 21.44
N ASP A 184 -22.06 11.59 20.76
CA ASP A 184 -22.26 12.39 19.56
C ASP A 184 -22.11 11.57 18.26
N LEU A 185 -21.78 10.27 18.36
CA LEU A 185 -21.74 9.36 17.21
C LEU A 185 -22.95 8.43 17.20
N GLU A 186 -23.40 8.11 15.99
CA GLU A 186 -24.30 6.98 15.76
C GLU A 186 -23.72 5.71 16.40
N ASN A 187 -24.58 4.76 16.81
CA ASN A 187 -24.14 3.49 17.37
C ASN A 187 -23.16 2.80 16.41
N TRP A 188 -21.86 2.90 16.70
CA TRP A 188 -20.80 2.52 15.75
C TRP A 188 -20.89 1.05 15.35
N GLN A 189 -21.32 0.19 16.27
CA GLN A 189 -21.53 -1.23 15.99
C GLN A 189 -22.63 -1.42 14.93
N GLN A 190 -23.73 -0.66 15.03
CA GLN A 190 -24.78 -0.65 14.01
C GLN A 190 -24.29 -0.05 12.69
N THR A 191 -23.45 0.99 12.73
CA THR A 191 -22.82 1.54 11.51
C THR A 191 -21.96 0.49 10.80
N LEU A 192 -21.19 -0.31 11.54
CA LEU A 192 -20.38 -1.40 10.98
C LEU A 192 -21.24 -2.54 10.39
N GLU A 193 -22.37 -2.88 11.01
CA GLU A 193 -23.33 -3.84 10.43
C GLU A 193 -23.95 -3.29 9.14
N ASN A 194 -24.36 -2.01 9.12
CA ASN A 194 -24.89 -1.37 7.92
C ASN A 194 -23.85 -1.33 6.77
N MET A 195 -22.58 -1.08 7.10
CA MET A 195 -21.47 -1.16 6.12
C MET A 195 -21.31 -2.60 5.60
N THR A 196 -21.39 -3.60 6.48
CA THR A 196 -21.28 -5.02 6.12
C THR A 196 -22.39 -5.44 5.17
N ASP A 197 -23.64 -5.10 5.48
CA ASP A 197 -24.80 -5.39 4.63
C ASP A 197 -24.72 -4.68 3.28
N TRP A 198 -24.29 -3.41 3.28
CA TRP A 198 -24.07 -2.66 2.06
C TRP A 198 -23.03 -3.32 1.16
N VAL A 199 -21.86 -3.68 1.67
CA VAL A 199 -20.79 -4.36 0.91
C VAL A 199 -21.32 -5.67 0.30
N LYS A 200 -22.07 -6.45 1.07
CA LYS A 200 -22.65 -7.71 0.58
C LYS A 200 -23.73 -7.51 -0.49
N SER A 201 -24.47 -6.39 -0.45
CA SER A 201 -25.56 -6.13 -1.39
C SER A 201 -25.13 -6.10 -2.87
N PHE A 202 -23.85 -5.83 -3.14
CA PHE A 202 -23.25 -5.88 -4.48
C PHE A 202 -22.22 -7.00 -4.65
N ASN A 203 -22.32 -8.05 -3.83
CA ASN A 203 -21.49 -9.26 -3.91
C ASN A 203 -19.97 -9.00 -3.72
N ALA A 204 -19.62 -8.00 -2.92
CA ALA A 204 -18.26 -7.76 -2.46
C ALA A 204 -18.01 -8.44 -1.10
N THR A 205 -16.74 -8.66 -0.78
CA THR A 205 -16.32 -9.27 0.49
C THR A 205 -15.88 -8.18 1.47
N PRO A 206 -16.52 -8.07 2.66
CA PRO A 206 -16.05 -7.18 3.71
C PRO A 206 -14.84 -7.78 4.44
N LYS A 207 -13.92 -6.91 4.84
CA LYS A 207 -12.75 -7.19 5.67
C LYS A 207 -12.79 -6.29 6.89
N GLY A 208 -12.72 -6.86 8.10
CA GLY A 208 -12.62 -6.06 9.31
C GLY A 208 -11.18 -5.64 9.61
N HIS A 209 -10.96 -4.35 9.87
CA HIS A 209 -9.65 -3.78 10.17
C HIS A 209 -9.69 -2.83 11.37
N PRO A 210 -8.89 -3.10 12.42
CA PRO A 210 -8.38 -4.41 12.84
C PRO A 210 -9.03 -4.85 14.16
N LEU A 211 -8.88 -6.13 14.51
CA LEU A 211 -9.35 -6.67 15.80
C LEU A 211 -8.45 -6.24 16.96
N ILE A 212 -7.14 -6.17 16.73
CA ILE A 212 -6.17 -5.69 17.73
C ILE A 212 -5.23 -4.71 17.04
N TRP A 213 -5.19 -3.48 17.55
CA TRP A 213 -4.18 -2.48 17.20
C TRP A 213 -3.68 -1.83 18.48
N GLN A 214 -2.45 -2.17 18.84
CA GLN A 214 -1.90 -1.91 20.17
C GLN A 214 -1.05 -0.64 20.24
N ILE A 215 -1.18 0.25 19.25
CA ILE A 215 -0.48 1.53 19.28
C ILE A 215 -1.17 2.49 20.27
N PRO A 216 -0.43 3.45 20.85
CA PRO A 216 -1.00 4.42 21.77
C PRO A 216 -2.19 5.16 21.16
N ASN A 217 -3.24 5.39 21.96
CA ASN A 217 -4.51 6.00 21.54
C ASN A 217 -5.40 5.15 20.63
N GLN A 218 -5.03 3.92 20.27
CA GLN A 218 -5.92 2.97 19.57
C GLN A 218 -6.47 1.87 20.47
N VAL A 219 -5.96 1.83 21.70
CA VAL A 219 -6.46 0.99 22.80
C VAL A 219 -7.44 1.81 23.65
N PRO A 220 -8.55 1.23 24.13
CA PRO A 220 -9.42 1.93 25.08
C PRO A 220 -8.67 2.35 26.35
N ASP A 221 -8.94 3.55 26.85
CA ASP A 221 -8.17 4.16 27.95
C ASP A 221 -8.16 3.28 29.21
N GLN A 222 -9.29 2.63 29.51
CA GLN A 222 -9.43 1.73 30.65
C GLN A 222 -8.52 0.48 30.58
N VAL A 223 -8.01 0.17 29.39
CA VAL A 223 -7.11 -0.96 29.13
C VAL A 223 -5.69 -0.45 29.01
N GLU A 224 -5.46 0.58 28.17
CA GLU A 224 -4.15 1.16 27.89
C GLU A 224 -3.42 1.56 29.18
N TYR A 225 -4.13 2.23 30.10
CA TYR A 225 -3.56 2.75 31.34
C TYR A 225 -3.73 1.82 32.56
N HIS A 226 -4.29 0.63 32.37
CA HIS A 226 -4.50 -0.29 33.49
C HIS A 226 -3.18 -0.89 33.97
N PRO A 227 -2.83 -0.86 35.26
CA PRO A 227 -1.52 -1.34 35.74
C PRO A 227 -1.37 -2.86 35.72
N ASN A 228 -2.48 -3.60 35.82
CA ASN A 228 -2.45 -5.07 35.84
C ASN A 228 -2.43 -5.65 34.41
N ALA A 229 -1.35 -6.35 34.06
CA ALA A 229 -1.19 -7.01 32.76
C ALA A 229 -2.24 -8.10 32.49
N SER A 230 -2.60 -8.91 33.49
CA SER A 230 -3.62 -9.96 33.34
C SER A 230 -5.00 -9.38 33.04
N TYR A 231 -5.32 -8.20 33.58
CA TYR A 231 -6.56 -7.51 33.23
C TYR A 231 -6.56 -7.07 31.75
N ARG A 232 -5.45 -6.51 31.26
CA ARG A 232 -5.34 -6.10 29.86
C ARG A 232 -5.47 -7.31 28.94
N GLU A 233 -4.83 -8.42 29.30
CA GLU A 233 -4.91 -9.67 28.55
C GLU A 233 -6.34 -10.22 28.50
N GLU A 234 -6.99 -10.39 29.65
CA GLU A 234 -8.36 -10.90 29.75
C GLU A 234 -9.34 -10.03 28.97
N TRP A 235 -9.23 -8.70 29.12
CA TRP A 235 -10.08 -7.75 28.41
C TRP A 235 -9.88 -7.84 26.90
N THR A 236 -8.63 -7.89 26.41
CA THR A 236 -8.34 -7.97 24.97
C THR A 236 -8.86 -9.27 24.36
N LEU A 237 -8.72 -10.41 25.05
CA LEU A 237 -9.30 -11.68 24.61
C LEU A 237 -10.84 -11.66 24.62
N GLN A 238 -11.45 -10.99 25.61
CA GLN A 238 -12.91 -10.81 25.65
C GLN A 238 -13.40 -9.93 24.50
N HIS A 239 -12.71 -8.82 24.23
CA HIS A 239 -13.00 -7.93 23.11
C HIS A 239 -12.96 -8.70 21.78
N LEU A 240 -11.85 -9.39 21.51
CA LEU A 240 -11.66 -10.20 20.31
C LEU A 240 -12.82 -11.20 20.12
N GLY A 241 -13.17 -11.95 21.17
CA GLY A 241 -14.29 -12.89 21.10
C GLY A 241 -15.65 -12.22 20.87
N THR A 242 -15.88 -11.04 21.47
CA THR A 242 -17.14 -10.30 21.34
C THR A 242 -17.32 -9.78 19.91
N VAL A 243 -16.29 -9.16 19.32
CA VAL A 243 -16.36 -8.64 17.94
C VAL A 243 -16.62 -9.79 16.97
N LEU A 244 -15.88 -10.89 17.07
CA LEU A 244 -16.02 -12.05 16.19
C LEU A 244 -17.38 -12.75 16.29
N LEU A 245 -18.02 -12.73 17.47
CA LEU A 245 -19.37 -13.27 17.68
C LEU A 245 -20.47 -12.33 17.18
N ASN A 246 -20.29 -11.03 17.34
CA ASN A 246 -21.31 -10.05 16.93
C ASN A 246 -21.32 -9.85 15.41
N HIS A 247 -20.14 -9.79 14.77
CA HIS A 247 -20.00 -9.47 13.35
C HIS A 247 -19.90 -10.72 12.49
N THR A 248 -20.96 -11.55 12.52
CA THR A 248 -21.00 -12.82 11.77
C THR A 248 -20.94 -12.64 10.27
N GLY A 249 -21.28 -11.45 9.77
CA GLY A 249 -21.20 -11.12 8.37
C GLY A 249 -19.78 -11.00 7.80
N ILE A 250 -18.74 -11.00 8.63
CA ILE A 250 -17.36 -10.80 8.19
C ILE A 250 -16.52 -12.04 8.53
N ASP A 251 -15.89 -12.60 7.51
CA ASP A 251 -15.02 -13.78 7.62
C ASP A 251 -13.55 -13.45 7.36
N THR A 252 -13.17 -12.21 7.06
CA THR A 252 -11.78 -11.82 6.86
C THR A 252 -11.41 -10.66 7.76
N TRP A 253 -10.34 -10.82 8.54
CA TRP A 253 -9.97 -9.89 9.60
C TRP A 253 -8.47 -9.65 9.65
N ASP A 254 -8.06 -8.39 9.74
CA ASP A 254 -6.75 -8.09 10.31
C ASP A 254 -6.80 -8.41 11.80
N LEU A 255 -6.21 -9.54 12.18
CA LEU A 255 -6.25 -10.04 13.54
C LEU A 255 -5.39 -9.15 14.45
N LEU A 256 -4.16 -8.88 14.00
CA LEU A 256 -3.27 -7.89 14.58
C LEU A 256 -2.80 -6.93 13.49
N ASN A 257 -2.79 -5.64 13.82
CA ASN A 257 -2.20 -4.57 13.04
C ASN A 257 -0.94 -4.04 13.74
N GLU A 258 0.16 -3.88 13.00
CA GLU A 258 1.37 -3.17 13.45
C GLU A 258 2.07 -3.79 14.67
N MET A 259 2.02 -5.12 14.78
CA MET A 259 2.47 -5.85 15.96
C MET A 259 3.99 -5.83 16.17
N THR A 260 4.77 -5.62 15.10
CA THR A 260 6.25 -5.63 15.12
C THR A 260 6.86 -4.25 15.34
N HIS A 261 6.09 -3.17 15.11
CA HIS A 261 6.56 -1.78 15.24
C HIS A 261 6.47 -1.21 16.66
N VAL A 262 5.60 -1.77 17.50
CA VAL A 262 5.40 -1.28 18.86
C VAL A 262 5.57 -2.38 19.89
N LYS A 263 6.10 -2.00 21.05
CA LYS A 263 6.18 -2.91 22.20
C LYS A 263 4.75 -3.35 22.57
N ASN A 264 4.58 -4.67 22.69
CA ASN A 264 3.30 -5.23 23.10
C ASN A 264 3.04 -5.02 24.59
N LEU A 265 1.80 -4.65 24.93
CA LEU A 265 1.35 -4.49 26.31
C LEU A 265 0.01 -5.20 26.59
N LEU A 266 -0.59 -5.85 25.58
CA LEU A 266 -1.95 -6.41 25.67
C LEU A 266 -1.95 -7.92 25.96
N LEU A 267 -1.42 -8.74 25.05
CA LEU A 267 -1.49 -10.21 25.16
C LEU A 267 -0.15 -10.87 25.46
N GLY A 268 0.97 -10.17 25.36
CA GLY A 268 2.31 -10.73 25.64
C GLY A 268 3.38 -9.66 25.65
N ASP A 269 4.63 -10.08 25.81
CA ASP A 269 5.79 -9.17 25.75
C ASP A 269 6.36 -9.05 24.33
N THR A 270 6.00 -9.99 23.44
CA THR A 270 6.45 -10.04 22.05
C THR A 270 5.29 -10.06 21.05
N ALA A 271 5.59 -9.73 19.78
CA ALA A 271 4.67 -9.89 18.67
C ALA A 271 4.21 -11.35 18.50
N VAL A 272 5.14 -12.30 18.64
CA VAL A 272 4.90 -13.74 18.52
C VAL A 272 3.89 -14.22 19.57
N GLU A 273 4.15 -13.99 20.86
CA GLU A 273 3.25 -14.41 21.94
C GLU A 273 1.83 -13.83 21.79
N THR A 274 1.75 -12.60 21.29
CA THR A 274 0.48 -11.91 21.10
C THR A 274 -0.29 -12.46 19.93
N TRP A 275 0.40 -12.73 18.82
CA TRP A 275 -0.19 -13.40 17.67
C TRP A 275 -0.73 -14.78 18.05
N GLU A 276 0.07 -15.60 18.75
CA GLU A 276 -0.32 -16.96 19.12
C GLU A 276 -1.57 -16.97 20.01
N LYS A 277 -1.59 -16.16 21.07
CA LYS A 277 -2.75 -16.05 21.97
C LYS A 277 -3.98 -15.49 21.27
N ALA A 278 -3.81 -14.47 20.43
CA ALA A 278 -4.92 -13.91 19.65
C ALA A 278 -5.47 -14.94 18.67
N LEU A 279 -4.61 -15.67 17.95
CA LEU A 279 -5.02 -16.66 16.97
C LEU A 279 -5.72 -17.85 17.63
N ASP A 280 -5.22 -18.34 18.77
CA ASP A 280 -5.91 -19.39 19.55
C ASP A 280 -7.33 -18.97 19.93
N LYS A 281 -7.48 -17.74 20.47
CA LYS A 281 -8.79 -17.21 20.81
C LYS A 281 -9.68 -17.01 19.59
N ALA A 282 -9.14 -16.47 18.51
CA ALA A 282 -9.88 -16.19 17.29
C ALA A 282 -10.36 -17.49 16.63
N ARG A 283 -9.50 -18.51 16.53
CA ARG A 283 -9.82 -19.85 16.01
C ARG A 283 -10.83 -20.59 16.87
N ALA A 284 -10.77 -20.45 18.19
CA ALA A 284 -11.76 -21.03 19.09
C ALA A 284 -13.18 -20.46 18.87
N VAL A 285 -13.29 -19.22 18.38
CA VAL A 285 -14.58 -18.54 18.15
C VAL A 285 -15.03 -18.66 16.70
N ARG A 286 -14.12 -18.50 15.74
CA ARG A 286 -14.37 -18.54 14.29
C ARG A 286 -13.27 -19.38 13.60
N PRO A 287 -13.39 -20.72 13.61
CA PRO A 287 -12.35 -21.60 13.06
C PRO A 287 -12.12 -21.39 11.56
N ASP A 288 -13.17 -21.05 10.80
CA ASP A 288 -13.13 -20.93 9.34
C ASP A 288 -12.89 -19.50 8.82
N ALA A 289 -12.73 -18.51 9.72
CA ALA A 289 -12.41 -17.14 9.31
C ALA A 289 -10.96 -17.03 8.80
N THR A 290 -10.67 -16.02 8.00
CA THR A 290 -9.34 -15.66 7.53
C THR A 290 -8.74 -14.60 8.45
N PHE A 291 -7.59 -14.89 9.05
CA PHE A 291 -6.86 -14.01 9.95
C PHE A 291 -5.55 -13.54 9.30
N ILE A 292 -5.43 -12.23 9.18
CA ILE A 292 -4.34 -11.52 8.51
C ILE A 292 -3.40 -10.93 9.57
N ALA A 293 -2.10 -11.11 9.37
CA ALA A 293 -1.07 -10.33 10.04
C ALA A 293 -0.74 -9.11 9.16
N ASN A 294 -1.11 -7.90 9.59
CA ASN A 294 -1.03 -6.69 8.76
C ASN A 294 0.07 -5.74 9.25
N GLU A 295 0.97 -5.34 8.34
CA GLU A 295 2.12 -4.50 8.68
C GLU A 295 2.46 -3.42 7.64
N TYR A 296 3.03 -2.30 8.11
CA TYR A 296 3.47 -1.17 7.28
C TYR A 296 4.99 -1.10 7.12
N GLU A 297 5.50 -0.26 6.21
CA GLU A 297 6.94 -0.12 5.92
C GLU A 297 7.63 -1.44 5.50
N THR A 298 6.84 -2.34 4.90
CA THR A 298 7.29 -3.69 4.55
C THR A 298 7.40 -3.95 3.05
N ILE A 299 6.93 -3.07 2.15
CA ILE A 299 6.76 -3.40 0.71
C ILE A 299 8.05 -3.42 -0.09
N GLN A 300 9.05 -2.61 0.26
CA GLN A 300 10.17 -2.32 -0.65
C GLN A 300 11.58 -2.19 -0.06
N PRO A 301 12.01 -2.96 0.96
CA PRO A 301 13.41 -2.92 1.35
C PRO A 301 14.32 -3.88 0.56
N GLY A 302 13.77 -4.68 -0.37
CA GLY A 302 14.52 -5.69 -1.13
C GLY A 302 14.46 -7.06 -0.45
N ASP A 303 15.61 -7.68 -0.18
CA ASP A 303 15.63 -8.94 0.59
C ASP A 303 15.18 -8.69 2.04
N ALA A 304 13.91 -8.97 2.32
CA ALA A 304 13.29 -8.72 3.62
C ALA A 304 14.02 -9.45 4.76
N ALA A 305 14.64 -10.61 4.50
CA ALA A 305 15.33 -11.39 5.53
C ALA A 305 16.66 -10.75 5.96
N THR A 306 17.23 -9.84 5.17
CA THR A 306 18.57 -9.28 5.42
C THR A 306 18.65 -7.76 5.34
N SER A 307 17.57 -7.06 4.99
CA SER A 307 17.56 -5.61 4.84
C SER A 307 17.81 -4.83 6.13
N GLY A 308 17.53 -5.42 7.29
CA GLY A 308 17.66 -4.76 8.60
C GLY A 308 16.63 -3.65 8.82
N THR A 309 15.48 -3.72 8.14
CA THR A 309 14.36 -2.76 8.20
C THR A 309 13.15 -3.38 8.89
N ASP A 310 12.01 -2.67 8.94
CA ASP A 310 10.78 -3.22 9.51
C ASP A 310 10.27 -4.47 8.78
N ALA A 311 10.54 -4.62 7.48
CA ALA A 311 10.28 -5.90 6.81
C ALA A 311 11.12 -7.06 7.35
N THR A 312 12.32 -6.81 7.88
CA THR A 312 13.11 -7.84 8.57
C THR A 312 12.44 -8.26 9.87
N SER A 313 11.99 -7.29 10.67
CA SER A 313 11.21 -7.58 11.89
C SER A 313 9.94 -8.39 11.56
N PHE A 314 9.22 -8.03 10.50
CA PHE A 314 8.05 -8.77 10.06
C PHE A 314 8.40 -10.17 9.48
N TYR A 315 9.50 -10.28 8.73
CA TYR A 315 9.99 -11.56 8.22
C TYR A 315 10.34 -12.54 9.35
N GLU A 316 11.10 -12.08 10.35
CA GLU A 316 11.49 -12.88 11.53
C GLU A 316 10.26 -13.29 12.35
N PHE A 317 9.29 -12.39 12.50
CA PHE A 317 8.00 -12.71 13.10
C PHE A 317 7.29 -13.83 12.35
N VAL A 318 7.12 -13.71 11.02
CA VAL A 318 6.45 -14.72 10.19
C VAL A 318 7.19 -16.05 10.24
N GLU A 319 8.52 -16.04 10.12
CA GLU A 319 9.35 -17.25 10.22
C GLU A 319 9.12 -17.98 11.56
N THR A 320 9.10 -17.22 12.66
CA THR A 320 8.92 -17.78 14.00
C THR A 320 7.52 -18.37 14.19
N VAL A 321 6.45 -17.63 13.88
CA VAL A 321 5.08 -18.13 14.08
C VAL A 321 4.76 -19.30 13.15
N VAL A 322 5.31 -19.34 11.93
CA VAL A 322 5.18 -20.50 11.04
C VAL A 322 5.87 -21.72 11.64
N ALA A 323 7.09 -21.57 12.18
CA ALA A 323 7.81 -22.65 12.84
C ALA A 323 7.08 -23.20 14.09
N HIS A 324 6.34 -22.34 14.79
CA HIS A 324 5.53 -22.73 15.95
C HIS A 324 4.17 -23.35 15.57
N GLY A 325 3.78 -23.36 14.29
CA GLY A 325 2.48 -23.87 13.84
C GLY A 325 1.33 -22.85 13.88
N TYR A 326 1.65 -21.57 14.01
CA TYR A 326 0.72 -20.43 14.09
C TYR A 326 0.75 -19.55 12.83
N ALA A 327 0.88 -20.16 11.66
CA ALA A 327 0.93 -19.41 10.39
C ALA A 327 -0.33 -18.53 10.19
N PRO A 328 -0.17 -17.24 9.81
CA PRO A 328 -1.27 -16.43 9.30
C PRO A 328 -1.89 -17.04 8.05
N ASP A 329 -3.18 -16.79 7.81
CA ASP A 329 -3.81 -17.19 6.55
C ASP A 329 -3.39 -16.29 5.39
N VAL A 330 -3.08 -15.02 5.70
CA VAL A 330 -2.65 -13.99 4.77
C VAL A 330 -1.64 -13.08 5.46
N LEU A 331 -0.63 -12.62 4.71
CA LEU A 331 0.26 -11.54 5.10
C LEU A 331 -0.24 -10.24 4.46
N GLY A 332 -0.57 -9.25 5.29
CA GLY A 332 -1.01 -7.92 4.88
C GLY A 332 0.16 -6.93 4.85
N PHE A 333 0.28 -6.19 3.76
CA PHE A 333 1.30 -5.18 3.51
C PHE A 333 0.61 -3.84 3.26
N GLN A 334 0.73 -2.90 4.20
CA GLN A 334 0.20 -1.55 4.01
C GLN A 334 1.09 -0.78 3.03
N GLY A 335 0.48 -0.21 2.00
CA GLY A 335 1.13 0.51 0.90
C GLY A 335 1.29 2.01 1.14
N HIS A 336 1.50 2.42 2.39
CA HIS A 336 1.72 3.82 2.80
C HIS A 336 3.11 4.34 2.40
N GLU A 337 3.44 4.21 1.12
CA GLU A 337 4.74 4.60 0.60
C GLU A 337 4.83 6.11 0.39
N TRP A 338 5.96 6.70 0.82
CA TRP A 338 6.19 8.13 0.70
C TRP A 338 6.28 8.55 -0.78
N ILE A 339 5.35 9.41 -1.22
CA ILE A 339 5.30 9.97 -2.59
C ILE A 339 6.62 10.67 -3.01
N SER A 340 7.46 11.06 -2.05
CA SER A 340 8.77 11.69 -2.30
C SER A 340 9.89 10.71 -2.67
N GLY A 341 9.71 9.40 -2.49
CA GLY A 341 10.70 8.38 -2.82
C GLY A 341 10.36 7.66 -4.13
N TRP A 342 11.37 7.41 -4.96
CA TRP A 342 11.23 6.46 -6.05
C TRP A 342 11.16 5.04 -5.46
N ILE A 343 10.16 4.26 -5.85
CA ILE A 343 9.97 2.87 -5.41
C ILE A 343 10.67 1.94 -6.41
N PRO A 344 11.80 1.32 -6.07
CA PRO A 344 12.48 0.42 -7.01
C PRO A 344 11.63 -0.86 -7.17
N LEU A 345 11.13 -1.10 -8.38
CA LEU A 345 10.29 -2.28 -8.63
C LEU A 345 11.00 -3.60 -8.30
N GLN A 346 12.33 -3.64 -8.42
CA GLN A 346 13.12 -4.81 -8.02
C GLN A 346 13.00 -5.07 -6.52
N ASP A 347 13.10 -4.04 -5.69
CA ASP A 347 13.04 -4.18 -4.23
C ASP A 347 11.66 -4.69 -3.79
N VAL A 348 10.60 -4.22 -4.45
CA VAL A 348 9.24 -4.73 -4.25
C VAL A 348 9.16 -6.22 -4.60
N ILE A 349 9.70 -6.62 -5.76
CA ILE A 349 9.70 -8.02 -6.18
C ILE A 349 10.49 -8.90 -5.20
N ASP A 350 11.68 -8.48 -4.81
CA ASP A 350 12.57 -9.23 -3.90
C ASP A 350 11.94 -9.37 -2.51
N THR A 351 11.21 -8.35 -2.07
CA THR A 351 10.45 -8.39 -0.81
C THR A 351 9.37 -9.46 -0.88
N PHE A 352 8.51 -9.43 -1.91
CA PHE A 352 7.44 -10.42 -2.05
C PHE A 352 7.99 -11.83 -2.33
N ASP A 353 9.13 -11.97 -3.01
CA ASP A 353 9.81 -13.26 -3.19
C ASP A 353 10.36 -13.81 -1.87
N SER A 354 10.85 -12.94 -0.98
CA SER A 354 11.29 -13.30 0.38
C SER A 354 10.14 -13.90 1.18
N PHE A 355 9.00 -13.21 1.26
CA PHE A 355 7.80 -13.73 1.95
C PHE A 355 7.15 -14.92 1.21
N GLY A 356 7.28 -14.99 -0.12
CA GLY A 356 6.80 -16.10 -0.95
C GLY A 356 7.44 -17.46 -0.64
N ARG A 357 8.51 -17.48 0.16
CA ARG A 357 9.12 -18.70 0.71
C ARG A 357 8.21 -19.41 1.72
N PHE A 358 7.40 -18.66 2.47
CA PHE A 358 6.46 -19.21 3.47
C PHE A 358 5.20 -19.84 2.84
N LYS A 359 4.95 -19.58 1.55
CA LYS A 359 3.74 -20.06 0.82
C LYS A 359 2.42 -19.59 1.44
N ILE A 360 2.46 -18.46 2.15
CA ILE A 360 1.28 -17.75 2.65
C ILE A 360 0.88 -16.70 1.60
N PRO A 361 -0.41 -16.55 1.26
CA PRO A 361 -0.89 -15.47 0.41
C PRO A 361 -0.47 -14.08 0.92
N CYS A 362 -0.04 -13.20 0.01
CA CYS A 362 0.25 -11.80 0.32
C CYS A 362 -0.85 -10.88 -0.23
N GLN A 363 -1.22 -9.87 0.56
CA GLN A 363 -2.18 -8.83 0.18
C GLN A 363 -1.56 -7.45 0.41
N VAL A 364 -1.56 -6.59 -0.62
CA VAL A 364 -1.42 -5.14 -0.40
C VAL A 364 -2.76 -4.64 0.15
N SER A 365 -2.76 -4.21 1.41
CA SER A 365 -3.97 -4.13 2.24
C SER A 365 -4.54 -2.72 2.41
N GLU A 366 -3.69 -1.70 2.26
CA GLU A 366 -3.94 -0.26 2.43
C GLU A 366 -3.06 0.51 1.43
#